data_AF-A0A538LA00-F1
#
_entry.id   AF-A0A538LA00-F1
#
_cell.length_a   1.000
_cell.length_b   1.000
_cell.length_c   1.000
_cell.angle_alpha   90.00
_cell.angle_beta   90.00
_cell.angle_gamma   90.00
#
_symmetry.space_group_name_H-M   'P 1'
#
loop_
_entity.id
_entity.type
_entity.pdbx_description
1 polymer ?
#
loop_
_entity_poly.entity_id
_entity_poly.type
_entity_poly.pdbx_seq_one_letter_code
_entity_poly.pdbx_strand_id
1 'polypeptide(L)'
;EVAGELRDDQTPFSLLRACFPAGTVSGAPKVRAMQIISELEGFRRGVYAGAVGYLFPAERAMDTCIAIRTLVFRDGSCYLQAGGGIVADSIPEEEHQECLNKLAALETAIELAER
;
A
#
# COMPACT_ATOMS: atom_id res chain seq x y z
N GLU A 1 12.92 1.93 -13.30
CA GLU A 1 13.25 2.90 -12.24
C GLU A 1 12.87 4.29 -12.73
N VAL A 2 12.32 5.14 -11.85
CA VAL A 2 12.03 6.55 -12.14
C VAL A 2 12.77 7.37 -11.09
N ALA A 3 13.63 8.29 -11.52
CA ALA A 3 14.46 9.12 -10.66
C ALA A 3 14.45 10.58 -11.13
N GLY A 4 14.82 11.49 -10.24
CA GLY A 4 14.93 12.92 -10.53
C GLY A 4 15.54 13.68 -9.36
N GLU A 5 15.94 14.92 -9.61
CA GLU A 5 16.49 15.81 -8.59
C GLU A 5 15.36 16.56 -7.87
N LEU A 6 15.40 16.54 -6.53
CA LEU A 6 14.45 17.28 -5.73
C LEU A 6 14.75 18.78 -5.86
N ARG A 7 13.73 19.60 -6.13
CA ARG A 7 13.89 21.06 -6.17
C ARG A 7 14.42 21.59 -4.84
N ASP A 8 15.21 22.66 -4.90
CA ASP A 8 15.83 23.28 -3.73
C ASP A 8 14.81 23.75 -2.67
N ASP A 9 13.60 24.12 -3.11
CA ASP A 9 12.51 24.61 -2.27
C ASP A 9 11.64 23.48 -1.66
N GLN A 10 11.98 22.21 -1.89
CA GLN A 10 11.18 21.05 -1.48
C GLN A 10 11.90 20.19 -0.44
N THR A 11 11.14 19.37 0.27
CA THR A 11 11.63 18.42 1.29
C THR A 11 11.25 16.98 0.94
N PRO A 12 11.92 15.96 1.51
CA PRO A 12 11.49 14.58 1.35
C PRO A 12 10.01 14.35 1.72
N PHE A 13 9.49 15.06 2.74
CA PHE A 13 8.07 15.01 3.08
C PHE A 13 7.15 15.59 2.01
N SER A 14 7.53 16.72 1.39
CA SER A 14 6.76 17.28 0.28
C SER A 14 6.73 16.33 -0.93
N LEU A 15 7.83 15.62 -1.18
CA LEU A 15 7.92 14.59 -2.21
C LEU A 15 7.00 13.41 -1.86
N LEU A 16 7.07 12.89 -0.63
CA LEU A 16 6.17 11.83 -0.16
C LEU A 16 4.71 12.23 -0.36
N ARG A 17 4.33 13.43 0.11
CA ARG A 17 2.96 13.96 -0.05
C ARG A 17 2.51 14.05 -1.50
N ALA A 18 3.39 14.46 -2.42
CA ALA A 18 3.08 14.55 -3.84
C ALA A 18 2.90 13.17 -4.50
N CYS A 19 3.69 12.19 -4.08
CA CYS A 19 3.66 10.83 -4.63
C CYS A 19 2.62 9.93 -3.96
N PHE A 20 2.19 10.24 -2.74
CA PHE A 20 1.31 9.40 -1.94
C PHE A 20 -0.18 9.52 -2.34
N PRO A 21 -0.97 8.44 -2.23
CA PRO A 21 -0.53 7.05 -2.12
C PRO A 21 0.08 6.56 -3.45
N ALA A 22 0.78 5.43 -3.38
CA ALA A 22 1.40 4.84 -4.56
C ALA A 22 0.36 4.46 -5.64
N GLY A 23 0.72 4.69 -6.91
CA GLY A 23 -0.17 4.42 -8.05
C GLY A 23 -0.58 2.95 -8.16
N THR A 24 0.32 2.03 -7.80
CA THR A 24 0.11 0.57 -7.86
C THR A 24 -0.97 0.05 -6.91
N VAL A 25 -1.34 0.82 -5.88
CA VAL A 25 -2.35 0.45 -4.88
C VAL A 25 -3.57 1.38 -4.86
N SER A 26 -3.61 2.32 -5.82
CA SER A 26 -4.71 3.26 -6.02
C SER A 26 -5.30 3.12 -7.41
N GLY A 27 -4.51 3.37 -8.46
CA GLY A 27 -4.91 3.28 -9.86
C GLY A 27 -4.65 4.56 -10.65
N ALA A 28 -5.19 4.64 -11.87
CA ALA A 28 -5.02 5.77 -12.77
C ALA A 28 -6.34 6.12 -13.49
N PRO A 29 -6.75 7.39 -13.55
CA PRO A 29 -6.19 8.56 -12.85
C PRO A 29 -6.34 8.46 -11.31
N LYS A 30 -5.25 8.77 -10.57
CA LYS A 30 -5.12 8.48 -9.12
C LYS A 30 -6.32 8.93 -8.28
N VAL A 31 -6.72 10.20 -8.41
CA VAL A 31 -7.81 10.78 -7.59
C VAL A 31 -9.13 10.07 -7.87
N ARG A 32 -9.44 9.78 -9.14
CA ARG A 32 -10.69 9.11 -9.50
C ARG A 32 -10.69 7.65 -9.02
N ALA A 33 -9.57 6.95 -9.17
CA ALA A 33 -9.44 5.58 -8.69
C ALA A 33 -9.61 5.50 -7.16
N MET A 34 -9.02 6.43 -6.40
CA MET A 34 -9.21 6.53 -4.95
C MET A 34 -10.67 6.79 -4.53
N GLN A 35 -11.42 7.59 -5.29
CA GLN A 35 -12.85 7.82 -5.03
C GLN A 35 -13.65 6.53 -5.20
N ILE A 36 -13.45 5.82 -6.31
CA ILE A 36 -14.12 4.54 -6.60
C ILE A 36 -13.79 3.50 -5.52
N ILE A 37 -12.51 3.39 -5.14
CA ILE A 37 -12.08 2.52 -4.05
C ILE A 37 -12.83 2.87 -2.76
N SER A 38 -12.90 4.16 -2.39
CA SER A 38 -13.58 4.60 -1.18
C SER A 38 -15.09 4.32 -1.22
N GLU A 39 -15.73 4.48 -2.38
CA GLU A 39 -17.16 4.19 -2.60
C GLU A 39 -17.45 2.69 -2.45
N LEU A 40 -16.58 1.83 -2.98
CA LEU A 40 -16.75 0.38 -2.98
C LEU A 40 -16.37 -0.28 -1.65
N GLU A 41 -15.29 0.15 -1.00
CA GLU A 41 -14.84 -0.45 0.26
C GLU A 41 -15.70 -0.01 1.45
N GLY A 42 -16.15 1.25 1.48
CA GLY A 42 -17.01 1.76 2.56
C GLY A 42 -16.33 1.88 3.94
N PHE A 43 -15.02 1.63 4.04
CA PHE A 43 -14.23 1.80 5.26
C PHE A 43 -12.85 2.42 4.97
N ARG A 44 -12.15 2.86 6.01
CA ARG A 44 -10.79 3.39 5.88
C ARG A 44 -9.78 2.25 5.86
N ARG A 45 -8.88 2.24 4.86
CA ARG A 45 -7.81 1.24 4.73
C ARG A 45 -6.79 1.22 5.88
N GLY A 46 -6.71 2.28 6.68
CA GLY A 46 -5.77 2.36 7.80
C GLY A 46 -4.32 2.30 7.32
N VAL A 47 -3.57 1.30 7.80
CA VAL A 47 -2.15 1.09 7.41
C VAL A 47 -2.03 0.58 5.97
N TYR A 48 -2.98 -0.24 5.50
CA TYR A 48 -2.89 -0.87 4.19
C TYR A 48 -2.78 0.16 3.05
N ALA A 49 -1.87 -0.08 2.10
CA ALA A 49 -1.52 0.83 1.01
C ALA A 49 -0.94 2.19 1.45
N GLY A 50 -0.62 2.32 2.76
CA GLY A 50 0.12 3.43 3.32
C GLY A 50 1.62 3.36 3.07
N ALA A 51 2.40 4.10 3.85
CA ALA A 51 3.86 4.13 3.77
C ALA A 51 4.46 3.83 5.15
N VAL A 52 5.47 2.96 5.18
CA VAL A 52 6.28 2.67 6.37
C VAL A 52 7.73 2.97 6.01
N GLY A 53 8.44 3.68 6.87
CA GLY A 53 9.80 4.09 6.55
C GLY A 53 10.42 4.99 7.60
N TYR A 54 11.53 5.60 7.23
CA TYR A 54 12.32 6.48 8.08
C TYR A 54 12.75 7.74 7.33
N LEU A 55 13.07 8.77 8.11
CA LEU A 55 13.62 10.04 7.63
C LEU A 55 14.82 10.39 8.50
N PHE A 56 15.89 10.83 7.85
CA PHE A 56 17.07 11.42 8.43
C PHE A 56 17.08 12.92 8.12
N PRO A 57 16.63 13.78 9.07
CA PRO A 57 16.43 15.20 8.78
C PRO A 57 17.72 15.96 8.46
N ALA A 58 18.84 15.60 9.09
CA ALA A 58 20.13 16.28 8.88
C ALA A 58 20.67 16.02 7.47
N GLU A 59 20.47 14.80 6.96
CA GLU A 59 20.91 14.32 5.66
C GLU A 59 19.87 14.58 4.55
N ARG A 60 18.67 15.05 4.91
CA ARG A 60 17.50 15.15 4.02
C ARG A 60 17.23 13.84 3.26
N ALA A 61 17.49 12.70 3.89
CA ALA A 61 17.34 11.38 3.29
C ALA A 61 16.10 10.67 3.85
N MET A 62 15.30 10.07 2.99
CA MET A 62 14.07 9.36 3.36
C MET A 62 13.98 8.08 2.54
N ASP A 63 13.52 7.02 3.20
CA ASP A 63 13.20 5.76 2.56
C ASP A 63 11.89 5.24 3.11
N THR A 64 11.02 4.78 2.22
CA THR A 64 9.69 4.27 2.56
C THR A 64 9.31 3.12 1.66
N CYS A 65 8.70 2.09 2.22
CA CYS A 65 8.01 1.06 1.47
C CYS A 65 6.49 1.27 1.52
N ILE A 66 5.78 0.72 0.53
CA ILE A 66 4.33 0.65 0.55
C ILE A 66 3.93 -0.42 1.56
N ALA A 67 2.98 -0.10 2.45
CA ALA A 67 2.47 -1.03 3.46
C ALA A 67 1.51 -2.07 2.85
N ILE A 68 2.10 -3.04 2.15
CA ILE A 68 1.47 -4.27 1.65
C ILE A 68 2.20 -5.46 2.26
N ARG A 69 1.58 -6.64 2.23
CA ARG A 69 2.12 -7.84 2.92
C ARG A 69 2.46 -7.53 4.38
N THR A 70 1.57 -6.80 5.05
CA THR A 70 1.76 -6.29 6.41
C THR A 70 0.65 -6.83 7.30
N LEU A 71 1.01 -7.29 8.51
CA LEU A 71 0.09 -7.69 9.57
C LEU A 71 -0.15 -6.51 10.51
N VAL A 72 -1.41 -6.19 10.82
CA VAL A 72 -1.76 -5.18 11.83
C VAL A 72 -2.44 -5.86 13.00
N PHE A 73 -1.77 -5.88 14.16
CA PHE A 73 -2.35 -6.41 15.40
C PHE A 73 -3.06 -5.30 16.17
N ARG A 74 -4.33 -5.51 16.47
CA ARG A 74 -5.13 -4.56 17.23
C ARG A 74 -6.27 -5.29 17.96
N ASP A 75 -6.44 -4.99 19.24
CA ASP A 75 -7.56 -5.48 20.06
C ASP A 75 -7.70 -7.01 20.03
N GLY A 76 -6.58 -7.72 20.13
CA GLY A 76 -6.53 -9.19 20.08
C GLY A 76 -6.80 -9.80 18.70
N SER A 77 -6.97 -8.97 17.67
CA SER A 77 -7.20 -9.40 16.29
C SER A 77 -6.00 -9.05 15.40
N CYS A 78 -5.72 -9.91 14.41
CA CYS A 78 -4.75 -9.65 13.36
C CYS A 78 -5.48 -9.32 12.06
N TYR A 79 -5.21 -8.16 11.48
CA TYR A 79 -5.82 -7.70 10.23
C TYR A 79 -4.84 -7.89 9.08
N LEU A 80 -5.32 -8.56 8.03
CA LEU A 80 -4.59 -8.81 6.80
C LEU A 80 -5.39 -8.22 5.63
N GLN A 81 -4.70 -7.51 4.74
CA GLN A 81 -5.34 -6.89 3.57
C GLN A 81 -4.52 -7.12 2.31
N ALA A 82 -5.22 -7.45 1.23
CA ALA A 82 -4.67 -7.58 -0.11
C ALA A 82 -5.67 -7.04 -1.14
N GLY A 83 -5.15 -6.73 -2.31
CA GLY A 83 -5.91 -6.20 -3.44
C GLY A 83 -5.15 -6.43 -4.74
N GLY A 84 -5.84 -6.20 -5.86
CA GLY A 84 -5.33 -6.36 -7.22
C GLY A 84 -5.52 -5.08 -8.03
N GLY A 85 -4.80 -4.97 -9.14
CA GLY A 85 -5.00 -3.89 -10.10
C GLY A 85 -6.01 -4.35 -11.15
N ILE A 86 -7.19 -3.75 -11.15
CA ILE A 86 -8.23 -4.12 -12.11
C ILE A 86 -8.05 -3.33 -13.41
N VAL A 87 -7.99 -4.05 -14.52
CA VAL A 87 -7.96 -3.50 -15.89
C VAL A 87 -9.16 -4.02 -16.69
N ALA A 88 -9.33 -3.51 -17.91
CA ALA A 88 -10.50 -3.86 -18.74
C ALA A 88 -10.61 -5.36 -19.03
N ASP A 89 -9.48 -6.05 -19.13
CA ASP A 89 -9.39 -7.47 -19.47
C ASP A 89 -9.29 -8.37 -18.23
N SER A 90 -9.40 -7.82 -17.02
CA SER A 90 -9.32 -8.57 -15.77
C SER A 90 -10.47 -9.57 -15.65
N ILE A 91 -10.15 -10.79 -15.19
CA ILE A 91 -11.12 -11.84 -14.91
C ILE A 91 -11.38 -11.85 -13.39
N PRO A 92 -12.62 -11.59 -12.92
CA PRO A 92 -12.92 -11.42 -11.50
C PRO A 92 -12.43 -12.56 -10.60
N GLU A 93 -12.58 -13.81 -11.06
CA GLU A 93 -12.16 -15.00 -10.33
C GLU A 93 -10.64 -15.08 -10.17
N GLU A 94 -9.89 -14.71 -11.20
CA GLU A 94 -8.43 -14.70 -11.19
C GLU A 94 -7.89 -13.60 -10.25
N GLU A 95 -8.49 -12.40 -10.30
CA GLU A 95 -8.11 -11.27 -9.43
C GLU A 95 -8.39 -11.58 -7.95
N HIS A 96 -9.52 -12.25 -7.67
CA HIS A 96 -9.83 -12.72 -6.33
C HIS A 96 -8.80 -13.76 -5.85
N GLN A 97 -8.48 -14.75 -6.69
CA GLN A 97 -7.47 -15.75 -6.36
C GLN A 97 -6.08 -15.12 -6.15
N GLU A 98 -5.72 -14.09 -6.91
CA GLU A 98 -4.49 -13.33 -6.69
C GLU A 98 -4.45 -12.67 -5.31
N CYS A 99 -5.57 -12.10 -4.86
CA CYS A 99 -5.67 -11.53 -3.51
C CYS A 99 -5.45 -12.60 -2.44
N LEU A 100 -6.07 -13.78 -2.57
CA LEU A 100 -5.86 -14.91 -1.66
C LEU A 100 -4.40 -15.38 -1.66
N ASN A 101 -3.78 -15.50 -2.83
CA ASN A 101 -2.37 -15.88 -2.96
C ASN A 101 -1.43 -14.86 -2.30
N LYS A 102 -1.79 -13.57 -2.33
CA LYS A 102 -1.03 -12.51 -1.63
C LYS A 102 -1.14 -12.64 -0.11
N LEU A 103 -2.30 -13.05 0.39
CA LEU A 103 -2.58 -13.25 1.82
C LEU A 103 -1.94 -14.55 2.35
N ALA A 104 -1.90 -15.62 1.57
CA ALA A 104 -1.41 -16.94 2.00
C ALA A 104 -0.02 -16.92 2.64
N ALA A 105 0.90 -16.06 2.16
CA ALA A 105 2.22 -15.92 2.75
C ALA A 105 2.19 -15.35 4.18
N LEU A 106 1.25 -14.45 4.46
CA LEU A 106 1.05 -13.87 5.78
C LEU A 106 0.36 -14.86 6.72
N GLU A 107 -0.65 -15.58 6.22
CA GLU A 107 -1.33 -16.64 6.97
C GLU A 107 -0.32 -17.72 7.39
N THR A 108 0.52 -18.18 6.46
CA THR A 108 1.60 -19.14 6.74
C THR A 108 2.57 -18.60 7.80
N ALA A 109 2.91 -17.31 7.74
CA ALA A 109 3.80 -16.70 8.74
C ALA A 109 3.18 -16.69 10.15
N ILE A 110 1.87 -16.46 10.26
CA ILE A 110 1.15 -16.55 11.54
C ILE A 110 1.16 -18.00 12.04
N GLU A 111 0.78 -18.96 11.19
CA GLU A 111 0.77 -20.38 11.56
C GLU A 111 2.12 -20.89 12.04
N LEU A 112 3.22 -20.45 11.42
CA LEU A 112 4.57 -20.83 11.85
C LEU A 112 4.98 -20.16 13.16
N ALA A 113 4.49 -18.96 13.46
CA ALA A 113 4.79 -18.24 14.68
C ALA A 113 3.98 -18.73 15.90
N GLU A 114 2.83 -19.35 15.66
CA GLU A 114 1.96 -19.92 16.72
C GLU A 114 2.26 -21.38 17.06
N ARG A 115 3.18 -22.03 16.32
CA ARG A 115 3.70 -23.36 16.62
C ARG A 115 4.78 -23.32 17.70
#